data_AF-A0A3B0XP82-F1
#
_entry.id   AF-A0A3B0XP82-F1
#
_cell.length_a   1.000
_cell.length_b   1.000
_cell.length_c   1.000
_cell.angle_alpha   90.00
_cell.angle_beta   90.00
_cell.angle_gamma   90.00
#
_symmetry.space_group_name_H-M   'P 1'
#
loop_
_entity.id
_entity.type
_entity.pdbx_description
1 polymer ?
#
loop_
_entity_poly.entity_id
_entity_poly.type
_entity_poly.pdbx_seq_one_letter_code
_entity_poly.pdbx_strand_id
1 'polypeptide(L)' 'MSYSFSELSYAFAQPSVTGCLKASNSDFRVDEIMPVVPSGEGEHLWLKIVKDGSNTDWVAQQLAKFAGIKANLVSYAGM' A
#
# COMPACT_ATOMS: atom_id res chain seq x y z
N MET A 1 10.38 3.14 -23.85
CA MET A 1 10.82 4.52 -23.54
C MET A 1 11.47 4.49 -22.17
N SER A 2 12.71 4.99 -22.04
CA SER A 2 13.37 5.17 -20.75
C SER A 2 13.06 6.58 -20.23
N TYR A 3 12.41 6.69 -19.08
CA TYR A 3 12.23 7.96 -18.39
C TYR A 3 13.37 8.18 -17.41
N SER A 4 14.02 9.32 -17.49
CA SER A 4 15.05 9.75 -16.55
C SER A 4 14.40 10.70 -15.54
N PHE A 5 14.08 10.21 -14.34
CA PHE A 5 13.48 11.05 -13.30
C PHE A 5 14.40 12.19 -12.86
N SER A 6 15.72 12.05 -13.05
CA SER A 6 16.71 13.09 -12.76
C SER A 6 16.68 14.28 -13.73
N GLU A 7 16.02 14.14 -14.88
CA GLU A 7 15.91 15.21 -15.89
C GLU A 7 14.65 16.05 -15.72
N LEU A 8 13.79 15.71 -14.76
CA LEU A 8 12.60 16.49 -14.46
C LEU A 8 12.98 17.83 -13.82
N SER A 9 12.35 18.92 -14.28
CA SER A 9 12.54 20.25 -13.72
C SER A 9 12.02 20.33 -12.29
N TYR A 10 12.79 20.97 -11.41
CA TYR A 10 12.30 21.38 -10.10
C TYR A 10 11.30 22.54 -10.26
N ALA A 11 10.16 22.47 -9.57
CA ALA A 11 9.21 23.59 -9.51
C ALA A 11 9.80 24.81 -8.76
N PHE A 12 10.81 24.57 -7.91
CA PHE A 12 11.60 25.57 -7.20
C PHE A 12 13.09 25.38 -7.53
N ALA A 13 14.01 25.81 -6.67
CA ALA A 13 15.42 25.48 -6.78
C ALA A 13 15.69 24.02 -6.37
N GLN A 14 16.77 23.45 -6.91
CA GLN A 14 17.28 22.15 -6.46
C GLN A 14 17.59 22.21 -4.95
N PRO A 15 17.23 21.17 -4.17
CA PRO A 15 17.56 21.11 -2.75
C PRO A 15 19.08 21.16 -2.51
N SER A 16 19.52 21.92 -1.51
CA SER A 16 20.93 22.01 -1.09
C SER A 16 21.33 21.03 0.01
N VAL A 17 20.37 20.24 0.49
CA VAL A 17 20.54 19.27 1.58
C VAL A 17 20.20 17.86 1.10
N THR A 18 20.76 16.86 1.77
CA THR A 18 20.49 15.45 1.54
C THR A 18 19.95 14.78 2.79
N GLY A 19 19.32 13.62 2.64
CA GLY A 19 18.79 12.82 3.73
C GLY A 19 18.55 11.38 3.31
N CYS A 20 18.37 10.50 4.29
CA CYS A 20 17.99 9.11 4.04
C CYS A 20 16.48 8.96 4.19
N LEU A 21 15.82 8.43 3.16
CA LEU A 21 14.37 8.20 3.17
C LEU A 21 14.09 6.70 3.33
N LYS A 22 13.11 6.34 4.18
CA LYS A 22 12.71 4.95 4.46
C LYS A 22 13.90 4.07 4.95
N ALA A 23 14.72 4.59 5.86
CA ALA A 23 15.88 3.85 6.37
C ALA A 23 15.47 2.57 7.13
N SER A 24 14.32 2.62 7.79
CA SER A 24 13.62 1.51 8.41
C SER A 24 12.12 1.54 8.06
N ASN A 25 11.42 0.42 8.25
CA ASN A 25 9.97 0.36 7.98
C ASN A 25 9.18 1.36 8.85
N SER A 26 9.63 1.61 10.08
CA SER A 26 9.00 2.58 10.98
C SER A 26 9.11 4.04 10.51
N ASP A 27 10.06 4.37 9.65
CA ASP A 27 10.25 5.74 9.13
C ASP A 27 9.19 6.10 8.08
N PHE A 28 8.42 5.12 7.60
CA PHE A 28 7.42 5.33 6.56
C PHE A 28 6.16 4.54 6.84
N ARG A 29 5.13 5.24 7.30
CA ARG A 29 3.83 4.67 7.63
C ARG A 29 2.77 5.28 6.71
N VAL A 30 1.89 4.44 6.21
CA VAL A 30 0.79 4.83 5.32
C VAL A 30 -0.50 4.33 5.95
N ASP A 31 -1.41 5.26 6.21
CA ASP A 31 -2.78 4.96 6.59
C ASP A 31 -3.68 5.20 5.39
N GLU A 32 -4.38 4.15 4.95
CA GLU A 32 -5.33 4.24 3.85
C GLU A 32 -6.55 5.08 4.26
N ILE A 33 -6.90 6.06 3.41
CA ILE A 33 -8.10 6.88 3.56
C ILE A 33 -9.17 6.33 2.63
N MET A 34 -10.19 5.70 3.23
CA MET A 34 -11.28 5.09 2.48
C MET A 34 -12.28 6.18 2.04
N PRO A 35 -12.65 6.25 0.74
CA PRO A 35 -13.61 7.24 0.26
C PRO A 35 -15.07 6.85 0.56
N VAL A 36 -15.31 5.62 1.02
CA VAL A 36 -16.64 5.05 1.27
C VAL A 36 -16.69 4.35 2.61
N VAL A 37 -17.88 4.31 3.21
CA VAL A 37 -18.14 3.57 4.45
C VAL A 37 -18.76 2.22 4.08
N PRO A 38 -18.31 1.09 4.66
CA PRO A 38 -18.96 -0.20 4.45
C PRO A 38 -20.44 -0.15 4.87
N SER A 39 -21.31 -0.80 4.12
CA SER A 39 -22.75 -0.88 4.38
C SER A 39 -23.11 -1.57 5.70
N GLY A 40 -22.20 -2.38 6.25
CA GLY A 40 -22.44 -3.21 7.45
C GLY A 40 -23.10 -4.56 7.15
N GLU A 41 -23.53 -4.79 5.90
CA GLU A 41 -24.14 -6.04 5.44
C GLU A 41 -23.72 -6.36 4.00
N GLY A 42 -23.83 -7.62 3.60
CA GLY A 42 -23.52 -8.10 2.25
C GLY A 42 -22.65 -9.35 2.24
N GLU A 43 -22.24 -9.77 1.05
CA GLU A 43 -21.43 -10.97 0.83
C GLU A 43 -19.92 -10.78 1.08
N HIS A 44 -19.47 -9.53 1.21
CA HIS A 44 -18.06 -9.17 1.37
C HIS A 44 -17.74 -8.78 2.82
N LEU A 45 -16.64 -9.33 3.36
CA LEU A 45 -16.07 -8.91 4.64
C LEU A 45 -14.93 -7.92 4.41
N TRP A 46 -15.06 -6.72 4.96
CA TRP A 46 -14.03 -5.69 4.88
C TRP A 46 -13.10 -5.79 6.09
N LEU A 47 -11.80 -5.83 5.83
CA LEU A 47 -10.77 -5.94 6.85
C LEU A 47 -9.83 -4.75 6.77
N LYS A 48 -9.67 -4.03 7.89
CA LYS A 48 -8.59 -3.05 8.06
C LYS A 48 -7.39 -3.76 8.67
N ILE A 49 -6.29 -3.81 7.92
CA ILE A 49 -5.09 -4.56 8.31
C ILE A 49 -3.91 -3.61 8.42
N VAL A 50 -3.12 -3.78 9.47
CA VAL A 50 -1.78 -3.19 9.59
C VAL A 50 -0.76 -4.24 9.19
N LYS A 51 0.13 -3.90 8.27
CA LYS A 51 1.22 -4.77 7.82
C LYS A 51 2.56 -4.07 7.96
N ASP A 52 3.59 -4.84 8.28
CA ASP A 52 4.99 -4.40 8.35
C ASP A 52 5.87 -5.47 7.70
N GLY A 53 6.81 -5.06 6.85
CA GLY A 53 7.71 -5.97 6.13
C GLY A 53 7.04 -6.90 5.11
N SER A 54 5.76 -6.67 4.78
CA SER A 54 5.00 -7.50 3.83
C SER A 54 4.33 -6.65 2.74
N ASN A 55 4.30 -7.17 1.51
CA ASN A 55 3.50 -6.57 0.44
C ASN A 55 2.02 -7.01 0.55
N THR A 56 1.15 -6.31 -0.16
CA THR A 56 -0.31 -6.52 -0.06
C THR A 56 -0.73 -7.89 -0.59
N ASP A 57 -0.13 -8.36 -1.69
CA ASP A 57 -0.41 -9.68 -2.28
C ASP A 57 -0.13 -10.83 -1.32
N TRP A 58 1.00 -10.78 -0.62
CA TRP A 58 1.39 -11.83 0.31
C TRP A 58 0.39 -11.93 1.47
N VAL A 59 -0.04 -10.79 2.02
CA VAL A 59 -1.05 -10.73 3.08
C VAL A 59 -2.39 -11.26 2.57
N ALA A 60 -2.82 -10.88 1.37
CA ALA A 60 -4.04 -11.37 0.74
C ALA A 60 -4.04 -12.91 0.58
N GLN A 61 -2.90 -13.48 0.17
CA GLN A 61 -2.73 -14.93 0.08
C GLN A 61 -2.83 -15.61 1.45
N GLN A 62 -2.26 -15.02 2.51
CA GLN A 62 -2.39 -15.58 3.86
C GLN A 62 -3.85 -15.56 4.34
N LEU A 63 -4.59 -14.48 4.08
CA LEU A 63 -6.02 -14.39 4.41
C LEU A 63 -6.84 -15.43 3.67
N ALA A 64 -6.61 -15.60 2.37
CA ALA A 64 -7.32 -16.59 1.56
C ALA A 64 -7.07 -18.02 2.08
N LYS A 65 -5.80 -18.34 2.39
CA LYS A 65 -5.41 -19.62 2.96
C LYS A 65 -6.07 -19.85 4.32
N PHE A 66 -6.06 -18.85 5.19
CA PHE A 66 -6.69 -18.91 6.50
C PHE A 66 -8.20 -19.16 6.40
N ALA A 67 -8.88 -18.47 5.48
CA ALA A 67 -10.31 -18.62 5.27
C ALA A 67 -10.70 -19.87 4.44
N GLY A 68 -9.72 -20.60 3.89
CA GLY A 68 -9.99 -21.76 3.04
C GLY A 68 -10.64 -21.41 1.69
N ILE A 69 -10.44 -20.19 1.20
CA ILE A 69 -11.01 -19.69 -0.06
C ILE A 69 -9.94 -19.50 -1.13
N LYS A 70 -10.37 -19.32 -2.38
CA LYS A 70 -9.45 -19.01 -3.50
C LYS A 70 -8.87 -17.62 -3.33
N ALA A 71 -7.59 -17.45 -3.68
CA ALA A 71 -6.87 -16.18 -3.53
C ALA A 71 -7.51 -14.99 -4.25
N ASN A 72 -8.13 -15.23 -5.41
CA ASN A 72 -8.82 -14.19 -6.19
C ASN A 72 -10.13 -13.69 -5.56
N LEU A 73 -10.60 -14.30 -4.47
CA LEU A 73 -11.73 -13.81 -3.67
C LEU A 73 -11.31 -12.83 -2.57
N VAL A 74 -10.00 -12.56 -2.43
CA VAL A 74 -9.47 -11.51 -1.55
C VAL A 74 -8.98 -10.37 -2.44
N SER A 75 -9.71 -9.26 -2.43
CA SER A 75 -9.40 -8.05 -3.18
C SER A 75 -8.95 -6.91 -2.27
N TYR A 76 -8.23 -5.94 -2.85
CA TYR A 76 -7.71 -4.76 -2.17
C TYR A 76 -7.60 -3.60 -3.17
N ALA A 77 -7.59 -2.36 -2.67
CA ALA A 77 -7.68 -1.16 -3.50
C ALA A 77 -6.35 -0.72 -4.14
N GLY A 78 -5.20 -1.06 -3.53
CA GLY A 78 -3.87 -0.66 -3.99
C GLY A 78 -2.72 -1.40 -3.32
N MET A 79 -1.49 -1.13 -3.75
CA MET A 79 -0.26 -1.81 -3.30
C MET A 79 0.72 -0.86 -2.61
#